data_AF-A0A2M8CT68-F1
#
_entry.id   AF-A0A2M8CT68-F1
#
_cell.length_a   1.000
_cell.length_b   1.000
_cell.length_c   1.000
_cell.angle_alpha   90.00
_cell.angle_beta   90.00
_cell.angle_gamma   90.00
#
_symmetry.space_group_name_H-M   'P 1'
#
loop_
_entity.id
_entity.type
_entity.pdbx_description
1 polymer ?
#
loop_
_entity_poly.entity_id
_entity_poly.type
_entity_poly.pdbx_seq_one_letter_code
_entity_poly.pdbx_strand_id
1 'polypeptide(L)'
;MEQPAASLSWNAAYKLLSGAILPRPIGWISTVNAAGQPNLAPFSFFNIVCANPPTVLFCPMIRSATGGAKDTLNNVRATGEFVVNIVTEALAAAVNRSSVEASPEIDEFAFAGVSAAPAVAVRPPRVAQSPIHLECRVMQIIEISGQPGGGSIVIGEVIHFHVADELLIGGDKIDLSALQPIGRLAGNLFSRVDAPFEMERPPAWNPPASAESPRLVLLRRLTFRLERLSVDSIWARRASGLRGSLLRALTAAEAGNPPADEALDGLIERSFEILSQSAREIPDPEKQLWSNIHGA
;
A
#
# COMPACT_ATOMS: atom_id res chain seq x y z
N MET A 1 13.03 -15.74 19.74
CA MET A 1 14.17 -14.91 19.27
C MET A 1 13.66 -13.49 19.17
N GLU A 2 14.22 -12.59 19.97
CA GLU A 2 13.92 -11.16 19.92
C GLU A 2 15.26 -10.45 19.78
N GLN A 3 15.46 -9.74 18.68
CA GLN A 3 16.68 -9.00 18.41
C GLN A 3 16.43 -7.88 17.39
N PRO A 4 17.19 -6.79 17.42
CA PRO A 4 17.11 -5.74 16.42
C PRO A 4 17.49 -6.24 15.02
N ALA A 5 16.81 -5.78 13.96
CA ALA A 5 17.19 -6.11 12.60
C ALA A 5 18.62 -5.64 12.25
N ALA A 6 19.06 -4.53 12.84
CA ALA A 6 20.40 -3.96 12.65
C ALA A 6 21.54 -4.85 13.17
N SER A 7 21.26 -5.83 14.05
CA SER A 7 22.28 -6.77 14.52
C SER A 7 22.46 -7.98 13.59
N LEU A 8 21.66 -8.08 12.51
CA LEU A 8 21.72 -9.17 11.55
C LEU A 8 22.55 -8.79 10.33
N SER A 9 23.23 -9.78 9.74
CA SER A 9 23.70 -9.63 8.37
C SER A 9 22.51 -9.54 7.41
N TRP A 10 22.68 -8.86 6.27
CA TRP A 10 21.62 -8.75 5.27
C TRP A 10 21.13 -10.13 4.77
N ASN A 11 22.04 -11.11 4.68
CA ASN A 11 21.72 -12.49 4.32
C ASN A 11 20.82 -13.17 5.35
N ALA A 12 21.08 -12.97 6.64
CA ALA A 12 20.24 -13.50 7.71
C ALA A 12 18.86 -12.82 7.72
N ALA A 13 18.84 -11.49 7.58
CA ALA A 13 17.59 -10.73 7.46
C ALA A 13 16.77 -11.19 6.24
N TYR A 14 17.40 -11.40 5.09
CA TYR A 14 16.76 -11.93 3.88
C TYR A 14 16.10 -13.29 4.13
N LYS A 15 16.78 -14.21 4.82
CA LYS A 15 16.21 -15.53 5.15
C LYS A 15 14.99 -15.42 6.06
N LEU A 16 15.02 -14.51 7.04
CA LEU A 16 13.86 -14.26 7.90
C LEU A 16 12.69 -13.65 7.11
N LEU A 17 12.95 -12.61 6.31
CA LEU A 17 11.92 -11.95 5.50
C LEU A 17 11.28 -12.91 4.49
N SER A 18 12.11 -13.63 3.72
CA SER A 18 11.64 -14.60 2.71
C SER A 18 11.03 -15.87 3.32
N GLY A 19 11.30 -16.15 4.60
CA GLY A 19 10.65 -17.23 5.35
C GLY A 19 9.36 -16.83 6.07
N ALA A 20 9.15 -15.55 6.32
CA ALA A 20 7.97 -15.05 7.03
C ALA A 20 6.86 -14.54 6.09
N ILE A 21 7.24 -13.91 4.97
CA ILE A 21 6.29 -13.33 4.02
C ILE A 21 6.01 -14.36 2.92
N LEU A 22 4.93 -15.12 3.10
CA LEU A 22 4.61 -16.33 2.34
C LEU A 22 3.10 -16.52 2.13
N PRO A 23 2.68 -17.23 1.06
CA PRO A 23 3.45 -17.44 -0.18
C PRO A 23 3.60 -16.11 -0.94
N ARG A 24 4.71 -15.92 -1.65
CA ARG A 24 4.89 -14.71 -2.46
C ARG A 24 4.47 -14.96 -3.90
N PRO A 25 3.66 -14.09 -4.52
CA PRO A 25 3.42 -14.20 -5.95
C PRO A 25 4.71 -13.94 -6.73
N ILE A 26 4.80 -14.50 -7.93
CA ILE A 26 5.98 -14.40 -8.79
C ILE A 26 5.65 -13.46 -9.94
N GLY A 27 6.29 -12.31 -9.98
CA GLY A 27 6.32 -11.48 -11.19
C GLY A 27 7.33 -12.07 -12.16
N TRP A 28 6.87 -12.73 -13.22
CA TRP A 28 7.76 -13.18 -14.29
C TRP A 28 7.86 -12.10 -15.35
N ILE A 29 8.92 -11.32 -15.27
CA ILE A 29 9.02 -10.02 -15.93
C ILE A 29 9.82 -10.17 -17.21
N SER A 30 9.19 -9.81 -18.33
CA SER A 30 9.89 -9.60 -19.60
C SER A 30 10.12 -8.13 -19.87
N THR A 31 11.30 -7.82 -20.42
CA THR A 31 11.75 -6.47 -20.76
C THR A 31 12.52 -6.53 -22.09
N VAL A 32 12.84 -5.37 -22.66
CA VAL A 32 13.81 -5.26 -23.76
C VAL A 32 14.88 -4.25 -23.40
N ASN A 33 16.12 -4.48 -23.85
CA ASN A 33 17.17 -3.48 -23.76
C ASN A 33 16.98 -2.37 -24.83
N ALA A 34 17.86 -1.37 -24.83
CA ALA A 34 17.80 -0.27 -25.79
C ALA A 34 17.96 -0.71 -27.26
N ALA A 35 18.59 -1.85 -27.51
CA ALA A 35 18.73 -2.46 -28.83
C ALA A 35 17.54 -3.36 -29.22
N GLY A 36 16.54 -3.49 -28.35
CA GLY A 36 15.36 -4.34 -28.58
C GLY A 36 15.56 -5.82 -28.26
N GLN A 37 16.68 -6.22 -27.66
CA GLN A 37 16.91 -7.61 -27.26
C GLN A 37 16.06 -7.94 -26.03
N PRO A 38 15.26 -9.03 -26.06
CA PRO A 38 14.41 -9.41 -24.94
C PRO A 38 15.22 -9.98 -23.78
N ASN A 39 14.69 -9.80 -22.57
CA ASN A 39 15.18 -10.40 -21.33
C ASN A 39 13.98 -10.95 -20.55
N LEU A 40 14.11 -12.11 -19.90
CA LEU A 40 13.06 -12.70 -19.06
C LEU A 40 13.60 -13.17 -17.70
N ALA A 41 13.04 -12.66 -16.60
CA ALA A 41 13.49 -13.03 -15.25
C ALA A 41 12.35 -13.06 -14.21
N PRO A 42 12.39 -13.97 -13.22
CA PRO A 42 11.38 -14.04 -12.17
C PRO A 42 11.76 -13.22 -10.92
N PHE A 43 10.76 -12.56 -10.34
CA PHE A 43 10.88 -11.74 -9.13
C PHE A 43 9.79 -12.13 -8.12
N SER A 44 10.19 -12.63 -6.95
CA SER A 44 9.22 -12.95 -5.87
C SER A 44 8.90 -11.77 -4.97
N PHE A 45 9.56 -10.63 -5.15
CA PHE A 45 9.18 -9.38 -4.48
C PHE A 45 8.28 -8.61 -5.44
N PHE A 46 7.07 -9.11 -5.64
CA PHE A 46 6.08 -8.63 -6.60
C PHE A 46 4.72 -8.51 -5.90
N ASN A 47 3.92 -7.48 -6.22
CA ASN A 47 2.54 -7.37 -5.75
C ASN A 47 1.74 -6.31 -6.53
N ILE A 48 0.43 -6.27 -6.29
CA ILE A 48 -0.47 -5.18 -6.70
C ILE A 48 -0.27 -3.98 -5.76
N VAL A 49 -0.36 -2.77 -6.30
CA VAL A 49 -0.30 -1.51 -5.54
C VAL A 49 -1.69 -0.92 -5.34
N CYS A 50 -2.42 -0.68 -6.42
CA CYS A 50 -3.78 -0.15 -6.39
C CYS A 50 -4.53 -0.50 -7.69
N ALA A 51 -5.85 -0.28 -7.68
CA ALA A 51 -6.74 -0.59 -8.81
C ALA A 51 -7.06 0.63 -9.70
N ASN A 52 -6.75 1.86 -9.25
CA ASN A 52 -7.03 3.08 -10.03
C ASN A 52 -5.89 4.13 -9.86
N PRO A 53 -5.01 4.29 -10.88
CA PRO A 53 -4.92 3.43 -12.06
C PRO A 53 -4.47 2.01 -11.67
N PRO A 54 -4.76 0.96 -12.47
CA PRO A 54 -4.29 -0.39 -12.20
C PRO A 54 -2.76 -0.41 -12.11
N THR A 55 -2.20 -0.73 -10.95
CA THR A 55 -0.77 -0.54 -10.67
C THR A 55 -0.18 -1.77 -9.99
N VAL A 56 0.99 -2.19 -10.45
CA VAL A 56 1.79 -3.27 -9.87
C VAL A 56 3.20 -2.79 -9.53
N LEU A 57 3.89 -3.55 -8.67
CA LEU A 57 5.30 -3.33 -8.39
C LEU A 57 6.10 -4.62 -8.43
N PHE A 58 7.38 -4.50 -8.73
CA PHE A 58 8.37 -5.54 -8.45
C PHE A 58 9.69 -4.93 -7.96
N CYS A 59 10.43 -5.67 -7.14
CA CYS A 59 11.66 -5.19 -6.52
C CYS A 59 12.88 -6.00 -7.00
N PRO A 60 13.62 -5.55 -8.03
CA PRO A 60 14.89 -6.16 -8.40
C PRO A 60 15.95 -5.88 -7.32
N MET A 61 16.53 -6.95 -6.79
CA MET A 61 17.69 -6.84 -5.90
C MET A 61 18.99 -6.62 -6.70
N ILE A 62 19.95 -5.96 -6.06
CA ILE A 62 21.33 -5.86 -6.55
C ILE A 62 22.00 -7.23 -6.46
N ARG A 63 22.72 -7.61 -7.53
CA ARG A 63 23.43 -8.90 -7.63
C ARG A 63 24.43 -9.01 -6.46
N SER A 64 24.30 -10.05 -5.65
CA SER A 64 25.20 -10.26 -4.51
C SER A 64 26.63 -10.58 -4.93
N ALA A 65 26.79 -11.26 -6.08
CA ALA A 65 28.10 -11.67 -6.59
C ALA A 65 28.90 -10.52 -7.23
N THR A 66 28.22 -9.62 -7.95
CA THR A 66 28.88 -8.58 -8.77
C THR A 66 28.62 -7.15 -8.30
N GLY A 67 27.65 -6.93 -7.41
CA GLY A 67 27.22 -5.59 -6.99
C GLY A 67 26.45 -4.81 -8.08
N GLY A 68 26.23 -5.41 -9.25
CA GLY A 68 25.54 -4.78 -10.37
C GLY A 68 24.02 -4.86 -10.29
N ALA A 69 23.34 -3.88 -10.90
CA ALA A 69 21.91 -3.97 -11.18
C ALA A 69 21.60 -5.15 -12.12
N LYS A 70 20.42 -5.76 -11.97
CA LYS A 70 19.91 -6.78 -12.89
C LYS A 70 19.56 -6.18 -14.25
N ASP A 71 19.61 -6.99 -15.29
CA ASP A 71 19.36 -6.53 -16.66
C ASP A 71 17.93 -6.04 -16.83
N THR A 72 16.96 -6.70 -16.18
CA THR A 72 15.58 -6.19 -16.08
C THR A 72 15.51 -4.76 -15.54
N LEU A 73 16.28 -4.42 -14.49
CA LEU A 73 16.30 -3.07 -13.91
C LEU A 73 16.94 -2.06 -14.87
N ASN A 74 18.03 -2.44 -15.54
CA ASN A 74 18.67 -1.60 -16.55
C ASN A 74 17.73 -1.36 -17.73
N ASN A 75 17.01 -2.38 -18.16
CA ASN A 75 16.06 -2.32 -19.27
C ASN A 75 14.88 -1.41 -18.94
N VAL A 76 14.24 -1.55 -17.78
CA VAL A 76 13.11 -0.66 -17.43
C VAL A 76 13.53 0.79 -17.21
N ARG A 77 14.76 1.04 -16.74
CA ARG A 77 15.34 2.40 -16.69
C ARG A 77 15.52 2.99 -18.09
N ALA A 78 15.98 2.18 -19.04
CA ALA A 78 16.25 2.63 -20.40
C ALA A 78 14.98 2.76 -21.26
N THR A 79 13.99 1.90 -21.05
CA THR A 79 12.85 1.74 -21.96
C THR A 79 11.51 2.16 -21.37
N GLY A 80 11.38 2.21 -20.04
CA GLY A 80 10.14 2.56 -19.35
C GLY A 80 9.03 1.52 -19.50
N GLU A 81 9.31 0.31 -19.97
CA GLU A 81 8.31 -0.69 -20.34
C GLU A 81 8.68 -2.08 -19.80
N PHE A 82 7.67 -2.84 -19.39
CA PHE A 82 7.80 -4.25 -19.03
C PHE A 82 6.47 -4.99 -19.19
N VAL A 83 6.54 -6.31 -19.22
CA VAL A 83 5.35 -7.18 -19.16
C VAL A 83 5.48 -8.08 -17.94
N VAL A 84 4.39 -8.21 -17.18
CA VAL A 84 4.23 -9.24 -16.15
C VAL A 84 3.55 -10.46 -16.77
N ASN A 85 4.14 -11.63 -16.65
CA ASN A 85 3.57 -12.90 -17.08
C ASN A 85 3.18 -13.70 -15.83
N ILE A 86 1.91 -14.07 -15.70
CA ILE A 86 1.44 -14.81 -14.51
C ILE A 86 1.90 -16.27 -14.58
N VAL A 87 2.44 -16.75 -13.48
CA VAL A 87 3.05 -18.08 -13.41
C VAL A 87 2.06 -19.12 -12.93
N THR A 88 1.84 -20.14 -13.77
CA THR A 88 1.07 -21.34 -13.44
C THR A 88 1.99 -22.50 -13.04
N GLU A 89 1.43 -23.55 -12.45
CA GLU A 89 2.17 -24.76 -12.11
C GLU A 89 2.89 -25.38 -13.32
N ALA A 90 2.22 -25.41 -14.48
CA ALA A 90 2.80 -25.94 -15.72
C ALA A 90 4.08 -25.20 -16.16
N LEU A 91 4.24 -23.94 -15.76
CA LEU A 91 5.37 -23.09 -16.11
C LEU A 91 6.48 -23.09 -15.04
N ALA A 92 6.30 -23.78 -13.91
CA ALA A 92 7.23 -23.75 -12.78
C ALA A 92 8.68 -24.05 -13.18
N ALA A 93 8.89 -25.07 -14.03
CA ALA A 93 10.22 -25.46 -14.49
C ALA A 93 10.86 -24.38 -15.39
N ALA A 94 10.09 -23.75 -16.27
CA ALA A 94 10.57 -22.67 -17.13
C ALA A 94 10.94 -21.43 -16.31
N VAL A 95 10.09 -21.07 -15.34
CA VAL A 95 10.36 -19.98 -14.39
C VAL A 95 11.65 -20.23 -13.62
N ASN A 96 11.86 -21.44 -13.09
CA ASN A 96 13.09 -21.78 -12.40
C ASN A 96 14.32 -21.69 -13.31
N ARG A 97 14.23 -22.17 -14.57
CA ARG A 97 15.32 -22.02 -15.56
C ARG A 97 15.65 -20.56 -15.84
N SER A 98 14.64 -19.70 -16.01
CA SER A 98 14.85 -18.25 -16.28
C SER A 98 15.46 -17.47 -15.10
N SER A 99 15.67 -18.09 -13.94
CA SER A 99 16.39 -17.46 -12.81
C SER A 99 17.92 -17.56 -12.89
N VAL A 100 18.44 -18.21 -13.93
CA VAL A 100 19.88 -18.37 -14.17
C VAL A 100 20.58 -17.00 -14.20
N GLU A 101 21.80 -16.94 -13.66
CA GLU A 101 22.70 -15.80 -13.89
C GLU A 101 23.33 -15.96 -15.27
N ALA A 102 22.56 -15.62 -16.31
CA ALA A 102 23.03 -15.61 -17.68
C ALA A 102 23.81 -14.33 -18.00
N SER A 103 24.71 -14.41 -18.99
CA SER A 103 25.31 -13.24 -19.61
C SER A 103 24.25 -12.48 -20.43
N PRO A 104 24.38 -11.15 -20.61
CA PRO A 104 23.36 -10.33 -21.29
C PRO A 104 23.04 -10.74 -22.74
N GLU A 105 23.91 -11.52 -23.38
CA GLU A 105 23.74 -11.97 -24.76
C GLU A 105 22.86 -13.22 -24.89
N ILE A 106 22.55 -13.90 -23.78
CA ILE A 106 21.76 -15.14 -23.78
C ILE A 106 20.28 -14.80 -23.82
N ASP A 107 19.55 -15.43 -24.74
CA ASP A 107 18.09 -15.37 -24.78
C ASP A 107 17.48 -16.25 -23.68
N GLU A 108 16.97 -15.64 -22.61
CA GLU A 108 16.35 -16.39 -21.51
C GLU A 108 15.00 -17.00 -21.88
N PHE A 109 14.30 -16.53 -22.93
CA PHE A 109 13.09 -17.23 -23.41
C PHE A 109 13.48 -18.59 -23.98
N ALA A 110 14.48 -18.61 -24.86
CA ALA A 110 15.00 -19.84 -25.44
C ALA A 110 15.56 -20.77 -24.36
N PHE A 111 16.34 -20.24 -23.41
CA PHE A 111 16.89 -21.03 -22.30
C PHE A 111 15.80 -21.60 -21.37
N ALA A 112 14.76 -20.82 -21.10
CA ALA A 112 13.62 -21.27 -20.32
C ALA A 112 12.71 -22.24 -21.08
N GLY A 113 12.90 -22.38 -22.40
CA GLY A 113 12.08 -23.26 -23.24
C GLY A 113 10.67 -22.72 -23.45
N VAL A 114 10.52 -21.40 -23.55
CA VAL A 114 9.25 -20.73 -23.81
C VAL A 114 9.33 -19.81 -25.02
N SER A 115 8.17 -19.46 -25.57
CA SER A 115 8.09 -18.67 -26.80
C SER A 115 7.72 -17.24 -26.47
N ALA A 116 8.40 -16.29 -27.11
CA ALA A 116 8.00 -14.89 -27.10
C ALA A 116 6.75 -14.70 -27.99
N ALA A 117 5.78 -13.94 -27.49
CA ALA A 117 4.63 -13.44 -28.25
C ALA A 117 4.62 -11.91 -28.23
N PRO A 118 4.22 -11.24 -29.32
CA PRO A 118 4.16 -9.78 -29.33
C PRO A 118 3.15 -9.24 -28.31
N ALA A 119 3.52 -8.14 -27.68
CA ALA A 119 2.63 -7.26 -26.90
C ALA A 119 1.89 -6.29 -27.84
N VAL A 120 0.84 -5.65 -27.31
CA VAL A 120 -0.04 -4.74 -28.06
C VAL A 120 0.34 -3.27 -27.83
N ALA A 121 0.65 -2.91 -26.58
CA ALA A 121 0.81 -1.54 -26.10
C ALA A 121 2.24 -1.20 -25.63
N VAL A 122 3.11 -2.20 -25.47
CA VAL A 122 4.53 -2.05 -25.07
C VAL A 122 5.46 -2.87 -25.96
N ARG A 123 6.77 -2.57 -25.95
CA ARG A 123 7.77 -3.31 -26.73
C ARG A 123 8.15 -4.69 -26.19
N PRO A 124 8.29 -4.90 -24.86
CA PRO A 124 8.68 -6.21 -24.34
C PRO A 124 7.69 -7.33 -24.73
N PRO A 125 8.17 -8.50 -25.17
CA PRO A 125 7.29 -9.60 -25.55
C PRO A 125 6.65 -10.23 -24.32
N ARG A 126 5.49 -10.86 -24.52
CA ARG A 126 4.80 -11.73 -23.57
C ARG A 126 5.35 -13.16 -23.68
N VAL A 127 5.20 -13.95 -22.63
CA VAL A 127 5.42 -15.41 -22.69
C VAL A 127 4.16 -16.06 -23.25
N ALA A 128 4.25 -16.64 -24.46
CA ALA A 128 3.11 -17.18 -25.18
C ALA A 128 2.31 -18.23 -24.38
N GLN A 129 3.00 -19.01 -23.56
CA GLN A 129 2.43 -20.08 -22.74
C GLN A 129 1.79 -19.57 -21.43
N SER A 130 2.05 -18.31 -21.03
CA SER A 130 1.40 -17.71 -19.86
C SER A 130 -0.04 -17.33 -20.22
N PRO A 131 -1.05 -17.68 -19.41
CA PRO A 131 -2.45 -17.42 -19.76
C PRO A 131 -2.91 -16.00 -19.37
N ILE A 132 -2.12 -15.27 -18.56
CA ILE A 132 -2.38 -13.89 -18.19
C ILE A 132 -1.11 -13.05 -18.38
N HIS A 133 -1.27 -11.85 -18.96
CA HIS A 133 -0.20 -10.88 -19.13
C HIS A 133 -0.67 -9.48 -18.75
N LEU A 134 0.20 -8.72 -18.09
CA LEU A 134 -0.01 -7.32 -17.76
C LEU A 134 1.04 -6.50 -18.49
N GLU A 135 0.65 -5.72 -19.48
CA GLU A 135 1.56 -4.80 -20.17
C GLU A 135 1.65 -3.49 -19.38
N CYS A 136 2.87 -3.09 -19.03
CA CYS A 136 3.09 -2.04 -18.06
C CYS A 136 3.99 -0.92 -18.59
N ARG A 137 3.65 0.32 -18.23
CA ARG A 137 4.55 1.48 -18.32
C ARG A 137 5.06 1.84 -16.93
N VAL A 138 6.35 2.09 -16.82
CA VAL A 138 6.99 2.51 -15.57
C VAL A 138 6.45 3.88 -15.19
N MET A 139 5.89 3.97 -13.98
CA MET A 139 5.48 5.24 -13.37
C MET A 139 6.63 5.84 -12.57
N GLN A 140 7.31 5.00 -11.79
CA GLN A 140 8.37 5.43 -10.89
C GLN A 140 9.34 4.29 -10.59
N ILE A 141 10.61 4.65 -10.43
CA ILE A 141 11.65 3.77 -9.88
C ILE A 141 12.19 4.43 -8.61
N ILE A 142 12.10 3.75 -7.47
CA ILE A 142 12.62 4.22 -6.19
C ILE A 142 13.85 3.39 -5.82
N GLU A 143 15.01 4.03 -5.77
CA GLU A 143 16.24 3.38 -5.33
C GLU A 143 16.26 3.27 -3.80
N ILE A 144 16.37 2.05 -3.27
CA ILE A 144 16.44 1.82 -1.82
C ILE A 144 17.90 1.69 -1.38
N SER A 145 18.68 0.87 -2.10
CA SER A 145 20.12 0.72 -1.84
C SER A 145 20.84 0.10 -3.03
N GLY A 146 21.96 0.68 -3.43
CA GLY A 146 22.86 0.15 -4.46
C GLY A 146 23.88 -0.88 -3.95
N GLN A 147 23.85 -1.23 -2.65
CA GLN A 147 24.77 -2.20 -2.06
C GLN A 147 24.31 -3.65 -2.32
N PRO A 148 25.20 -4.65 -2.22
CA PRO A 148 24.81 -6.07 -2.26
C PRO A 148 23.69 -6.39 -1.27
N GLY A 149 22.64 -7.06 -1.73
CA GLY A 149 21.43 -7.32 -0.93
C GLY A 149 20.44 -6.13 -0.84
N GLY A 150 20.81 -4.97 -1.39
CA GLY A 150 19.91 -3.86 -1.66
C GLY A 150 19.04 -4.10 -2.89
N GLY A 151 18.37 -3.05 -3.36
CA GLY A 151 17.50 -3.12 -4.54
C GLY A 151 16.76 -1.82 -4.80
N SER A 152 15.85 -1.90 -5.76
CA SER A 152 14.99 -0.81 -6.18
C SER A 152 13.54 -1.26 -6.17
N ILE A 153 12.60 -0.33 -6.08
CA ILE A 153 11.16 -0.57 -6.29
C ILE A 153 10.82 -0.04 -7.67
N VAL A 154 10.34 -0.91 -8.57
CA VAL A 154 9.79 -0.52 -9.86
C VAL A 154 8.28 -0.53 -9.76
N ILE A 155 7.64 0.61 -9.98
CA ILE A 155 6.18 0.79 -9.96
C ILE A 155 5.73 1.02 -11.40
N GLY A 156 4.77 0.23 -11.87
CA GLY A 156 4.23 0.35 -13.22
C GLY A 156 2.71 0.31 -13.28
N GLU A 157 2.16 1.15 -14.14
CA GLU A 157 0.75 1.16 -14.50
C GLU A 157 0.50 0.06 -15.52
N VAL A 158 -0.48 -0.80 -15.26
CA VAL A 158 -0.97 -1.80 -16.22
C VAL A 158 -1.87 -1.08 -17.22
N ILE A 159 -1.40 -0.99 -18.46
CA ILE A 159 -2.10 -0.30 -19.55
C ILE A 159 -2.82 -1.26 -20.51
N HIS A 160 -2.55 -2.56 -20.39
CA HIS A 160 -3.23 -3.60 -21.16
C HIS A 160 -3.24 -4.93 -20.41
N PHE A 161 -4.42 -5.57 -20.35
CA PHE A 161 -4.59 -6.92 -19.80
C PHE A 161 -4.76 -7.91 -20.95
N HIS A 162 -4.03 -9.01 -20.90
CA HIS A 162 -4.33 -10.23 -21.66
C HIS A 162 -4.77 -11.29 -20.67
N VAL A 163 -5.94 -11.86 -20.87
CA VAL A 163 -6.45 -12.97 -20.07
C VAL A 163 -7.04 -13.98 -21.03
N ALA A 164 -6.63 -15.25 -20.93
CA ALA A 164 -7.20 -16.32 -21.72
C ALA A 164 -8.70 -16.47 -21.38
N ASP A 165 -9.56 -16.58 -22.40
CA ASP A 165 -11.02 -16.55 -22.25
C ASP A 165 -11.53 -17.64 -21.30
N GLU A 166 -10.89 -18.81 -21.31
CA GLU A 166 -11.21 -19.93 -20.43
C GLU A 166 -10.97 -19.65 -18.94
N LEU A 167 -10.23 -18.60 -18.61
CA LEU A 167 -10.01 -18.17 -17.22
C LEU A 167 -11.03 -17.15 -16.74
N LEU A 168 -11.87 -16.58 -17.61
CA LEU A 168 -12.80 -15.51 -17.24
C LEU A 168 -14.16 -16.06 -16.81
N ILE A 169 -14.52 -15.78 -15.56
CA ILE A 169 -15.86 -16.01 -15.02
C ILE A 169 -16.60 -14.66 -15.04
N GLY A 170 -17.67 -14.57 -15.83
CA GLY A 170 -18.52 -13.36 -15.87
C GLY A 170 -17.84 -12.11 -16.45
N GLY A 171 -16.67 -12.25 -17.07
CA GLY A 171 -15.95 -11.18 -17.77
C GLY A 171 -14.92 -10.41 -16.94
N ASP A 172 -14.94 -10.53 -15.60
CA ASP A 172 -14.05 -9.74 -14.72
C ASP A 172 -13.44 -10.54 -13.55
N LYS A 173 -13.75 -11.84 -13.41
CA LYS A 173 -13.20 -12.71 -12.38
C LYS A 173 -12.31 -13.79 -12.98
N ILE A 174 -11.22 -14.10 -12.30
CA ILE A 174 -10.32 -15.19 -12.69
C ILE A 174 -10.75 -16.49 -12.02
N ASP A 175 -10.91 -17.55 -12.83
CA ASP A 175 -11.04 -18.92 -12.35
C ASP A 175 -9.70 -19.42 -11.79
N LEU A 176 -9.58 -19.44 -10.46
CA LEU A 176 -8.37 -19.91 -9.78
C LEU A 176 -8.09 -21.39 -10.02
N SER A 177 -9.14 -22.20 -10.21
CA SER A 177 -9.00 -23.64 -10.44
C SER A 177 -8.39 -23.92 -11.81
N ALA A 178 -8.77 -23.13 -12.81
CA ALA A 178 -8.20 -23.19 -14.16
C ALA A 178 -6.81 -22.54 -14.24
N LEU A 179 -6.57 -21.45 -13.51
CA LEU A 179 -5.27 -20.76 -13.53
C LEU A 179 -4.14 -21.59 -12.92
N GLN A 180 -4.41 -22.32 -11.84
CA GLN A 180 -3.41 -23.08 -11.08
C GLN A 180 -2.13 -22.26 -10.77
N PRO A 181 -2.24 -21.10 -10.12
CA PRO A 181 -1.09 -20.24 -9.86
C PRO A 181 -0.16 -20.89 -8.81
N ILE A 182 1.13 -20.54 -8.88
CA ILE A 182 2.12 -20.93 -7.87
C ILE A 182 2.72 -19.73 -7.14
N GLY A 183 3.07 -19.93 -5.88
CA GLY A 183 3.78 -18.97 -5.05
C GLY A 183 5.21 -19.42 -4.74
N ARG A 184 6.12 -18.48 -4.55
CA ARG A 184 7.49 -18.74 -4.08
C ARG A 184 7.52 -18.80 -2.56
N LEU A 185 8.22 -19.80 -2.02
CA LEU A 185 8.47 -19.96 -0.60
C LEU A 185 9.93 -19.61 -0.22
N ALA A 186 10.34 -19.99 0.99
CA ALA A 186 11.73 -19.88 1.42
C ALA A 186 12.63 -20.84 0.62
N GLY A 187 13.88 -20.41 0.36
CA GLY A 187 14.83 -21.22 -0.41
C GLY A 187 14.31 -21.55 -1.81
N ASN A 188 14.35 -22.84 -2.16
CA ASN A 188 13.97 -23.34 -3.49
C ASN A 188 12.54 -23.89 -3.55
N LEU A 189 11.76 -23.69 -2.48
CA LEU A 189 10.40 -24.23 -2.38
C LEU A 189 9.39 -23.35 -3.12
N PHE A 190 8.39 -23.99 -3.70
CA PHE A 190 7.21 -23.37 -4.31
C PHE A 190 5.96 -23.95 -3.66
N SER A 191 4.87 -23.19 -3.69
CA SER A 191 3.55 -23.62 -3.20
C SER A 191 2.54 -23.59 -4.33
N ARG A 192 1.67 -24.59 -4.39
CA ARG A 192 0.41 -24.52 -5.12
C ARG A 192 -0.61 -23.72 -4.31
N VAL A 193 -1.66 -23.26 -4.98
CA VAL A 193 -2.85 -22.67 -4.36
C VAL A 193 -4.02 -23.64 -4.56
N ASP A 194 -4.11 -24.68 -3.72
CA ASP A 194 -4.97 -25.85 -3.90
C ASP A 194 -6.15 -25.94 -2.91
N ALA A 195 -6.00 -25.39 -1.71
CA ALA A 195 -7.03 -25.40 -0.66
C ALA A 195 -7.45 -23.98 -0.22
N PRO A 196 -8.00 -23.14 -1.12
CA PRO A 196 -8.58 -21.87 -0.69
C PRO A 196 -9.80 -22.11 0.19
N PHE A 197 -10.01 -21.26 1.18
CA PHE A 197 -11.22 -21.24 2.00
C PHE A 197 -11.87 -19.87 1.90
N GLU A 198 -13.19 -19.86 1.85
CA GLU A 198 -13.95 -18.62 1.76
C GLU A 198 -14.11 -18.01 3.15
N MET A 199 -13.93 -16.69 3.23
CA MET A 199 -14.25 -15.90 4.40
C MET A 199 -15.00 -14.66 3.93
N GLU A 200 -16.22 -14.48 4.45
CA GLU A 200 -16.97 -13.27 4.20
C GLU A 200 -16.30 -12.07 4.88
N ARG A 201 -16.12 -10.99 4.11
CA ARG A 201 -15.63 -9.74 4.67
C ARG A 201 -16.68 -9.21 5.65
N PRO A 202 -16.31 -8.86 6.90
CA PRO A 202 -17.24 -8.21 7.81
C PRO A 202 -17.86 -6.96 7.15
N PRO A 203 -19.14 -6.67 7.43
CA PRO A 203 -19.75 -5.43 6.95
C PRO A 203 -18.97 -4.21 7.47
N ALA A 204 -19.24 -3.04 6.90
CA ALA A 204 -18.69 -1.80 7.42
C ALA A 204 -18.84 -1.75 8.94
N TRP A 205 -17.76 -1.41 9.64
CA TRP A 205 -17.78 -1.29 11.09
C TRP A 205 -18.86 -0.29 11.47
N ASN A 206 -19.98 -0.81 11.96
CA ASN A 206 -21.01 -0.04 12.60
C ASN A 206 -20.84 -0.30 14.08
N PRO A 207 -20.18 0.60 14.84
CA PRO A 207 -20.10 0.41 16.28
C PRO A 207 -21.53 0.26 16.79
N PRO A 208 -21.80 -0.61 17.77
CA PRO A 208 -23.11 -0.64 18.39
C PRO A 208 -23.47 0.79 18.77
N ALA A 209 -24.68 1.24 18.39
CA ALA A 209 -25.21 2.49 18.89
C ALA A 209 -25.01 2.44 20.40
N SER A 210 -24.18 3.32 20.93
CA SER A 210 -23.94 3.35 22.36
C SER A 210 -25.31 3.46 23.02
N ALA A 211 -25.62 2.62 24.00
CA ALA A 211 -26.76 2.86 24.88
C ALA A 211 -26.65 4.24 25.58
N GLU A 212 -25.48 4.87 25.49
CA GLU A 212 -25.20 6.26 25.83
C GLU A 212 -25.99 7.23 24.93
N SER A 213 -26.76 8.12 25.56
CA SER A 213 -27.51 9.19 24.91
C SER A 213 -26.66 9.96 23.89
N PRO A 214 -27.18 10.28 22.70
CA PRO A 214 -26.49 11.12 21.70
C PRO A 214 -25.93 12.43 22.28
N ARG A 215 -26.59 12.98 23.31
CA ARG A 215 -26.13 14.18 24.04
C ARG A 215 -24.81 13.92 24.76
N LEU A 216 -24.66 12.80 25.46
CA LEU A 216 -23.43 12.46 26.17
C LEU A 216 -22.27 12.22 25.21
N VAL A 217 -22.52 11.56 24.07
CA VAL A 217 -21.54 11.43 22.99
C VAL A 217 -21.08 12.81 22.48
N LEU A 218 -22.02 13.75 22.33
CA LEU A 218 -21.72 15.11 21.90
C LEU A 218 -20.95 15.90 22.97
N LEU A 219 -21.31 15.79 24.26
CA LEU A 219 -20.60 16.40 25.38
C LEU A 219 -19.13 15.95 25.43
N ARG A 220 -18.83 14.65 25.25
CA ARG A 220 -17.44 14.14 25.20
C ARG A 220 -16.64 14.81 24.09
N ARG A 221 -17.24 14.92 22.89
CA ARG A 221 -16.60 15.57 21.74
C ARG A 221 -16.36 17.07 21.99
N LEU A 222 -17.34 17.78 22.55
CA LEU A 222 -17.24 19.21 22.87
C LEU A 222 -16.19 19.48 23.96
N THR A 223 -16.11 18.63 24.98
CA THR A 223 -15.08 18.70 26.03
C THR A 223 -13.67 18.71 25.45
N PHE A 224 -13.39 17.78 24.53
CA PHE A 224 -12.10 17.70 23.84
C PHE A 224 -11.81 18.90 22.93
N ARG A 225 -12.85 19.44 22.28
CA ARG A 225 -12.71 20.64 21.43
C ARG A 225 -12.42 21.89 22.24
N LEU A 226 -13.09 22.08 23.38
CA LEU A 226 -12.86 23.20 24.29
C LEU A 226 -11.48 23.15 24.96
N GLU A 227 -10.95 21.96 25.23
CA GLU A 227 -9.58 21.76 25.74
C GLU A 227 -8.50 22.25 24.77
N ARG A 228 -8.79 22.26 23.47
CA ARG A 228 -7.87 22.68 22.41
C ARG A 228 -7.93 24.18 22.09
N LEU A 229 -8.76 24.95 22.80
CA LEU A 229 -8.72 26.40 22.66
C LEU A 229 -7.42 26.94 23.24
N SER A 230 -6.72 27.78 22.47
CA SER A 230 -5.46 28.39 22.89
C SER A 230 -5.63 29.11 24.23
N VAL A 231 -4.61 29.02 25.09
CA VAL A 231 -4.58 29.75 26.37
C VAL A 231 -4.62 31.26 26.15
N ASP A 232 -4.15 31.72 24.98
CA ASP A 232 -4.13 33.14 24.58
C ASP A 232 -5.48 33.64 24.04
N SER A 233 -6.49 32.75 23.91
CA SER A 233 -7.84 33.16 23.55
C SER A 233 -8.50 33.91 24.71
N ILE A 234 -9.18 35.02 24.43
CA ILE A 234 -10.02 35.72 25.42
C ILE A 234 -11.15 34.82 25.95
N TRP A 235 -11.47 33.74 25.22
CA TRP A 235 -12.46 32.74 25.60
C TRP A 235 -11.89 31.61 26.45
N ALA A 236 -10.57 31.50 26.62
CA ALA A 236 -9.92 30.39 27.33
C ALA A 236 -10.47 30.17 28.75
N ARG A 237 -10.70 31.26 29.50
CA ARG A 237 -11.28 31.18 30.85
C ARG A 237 -12.71 30.66 30.86
N ARG A 238 -13.53 31.10 29.90
CA ARG A 238 -14.94 30.66 29.75
C ARG A 238 -15.00 29.21 29.26
N ALA A 239 -14.15 28.84 28.31
CA ALA A 239 -14.01 27.48 27.81
C ALA A 239 -13.57 26.50 28.92
N SER A 240 -12.62 26.90 29.77
CA SER A 240 -12.18 26.08 30.91
C SER A 240 -13.30 25.85 31.93
N GLY A 241 -14.06 26.89 32.27
CA GLY A 241 -15.23 26.77 33.16
C GLY A 241 -16.34 25.88 32.60
N LEU A 242 -16.60 25.98 31.29
CA LEU A 242 -17.58 25.14 30.61
C LEU A 242 -17.09 23.69 30.49
N ARG A 243 -15.82 23.46 30.16
CA ARG A 243 -15.17 22.13 30.16
C ARG A 243 -15.30 21.46 31.52
N GLY A 244 -15.03 22.17 32.61
CA GLY A 244 -15.23 21.63 33.96
C GLY A 244 -16.68 21.21 34.24
N SER A 245 -17.66 21.92 33.66
CA SER A 245 -19.09 21.59 33.79
C SER A 245 -19.49 20.39 32.95
N LEU A 246 -18.95 20.28 31.73
CA LEU A 246 -19.14 19.11 30.85
C LEU A 246 -18.54 17.85 31.47
N LEU A 247 -17.32 17.94 32.03
CA LEU A 247 -16.67 16.81 32.70
C LEU A 247 -17.50 16.32 33.89
N ARG A 248 -18.04 17.22 34.72
CA ARG A 248 -18.94 16.83 35.82
C ARG A 248 -20.21 16.13 35.32
N ALA A 249 -20.80 16.62 34.23
CA ALA A 249 -21.99 15.99 33.63
C ALA A 249 -21.68 14.57 33.10
N LEU A 250 -20.52 14.38 32.46
CA LEU A 250 -20.06 13.08 31.99
C LEU A 250 -19.78 12.12 33.15
N THR A 251 -19.10 12.58 34.21
CA THR A 251 -18.83 11.77 35.41
C THR A 251 -20.13 11.36 36.11
N ALA A 252 -21.12 12.25 36.19
CA ALA A 252 -22.43 11.92 36.77
C ALA A 252 -23.19 10.86 35.95
N ALA A 253 -23.13 10.95 34.62
CA ALA A 253 -23.73 9.95 33.73
C ALA A 253 -23.03 8.59 33.82
N GLU A 254 -21.70 8.56 33.93
CA GLU A 254 -20.92 7.33 34.16
C GLU A 254 -21.25 6.67 35.50
N ALA A 255 -21.61 7.46 36.52
CA ALA A 255 -22.09 6.98 37.81
C ALA A 255 -23.56 6.52 37.79
N GLY A 256 -24.22 6.50 36.62
CA GLY A 256 -25.62 6.09 36.47
C GLY A 256 -26.65 7.15 36.88
N ASN A 257 -26.21 8.40 37.12
CA ASN A 257 -27.08 9.52 37.49
C ASN A 257 -26.92 10.67 36.48
N PRO A 258 -27.38 10.49 35.23
CA PRO A 258 -27.22 11.51 34.20
C PRO A 258 -28.01 12.78 34.56
N PRO A 259 -27.47 13.97 34.31
CA PRO A 259 -28.24 15.22 34.39
C PRO A 259 -29.46 15.17 33.47
N ALA A 260 -30.49 15.95 33.80
CA ALA A 260 -31.67 16.11 32.94
C ALA A 260 -31.28 16.62 31.54
N ASP A 261 -32.06 16.22 30.52
CA ASP A 261 -31.80 16.56 29.12
C ASP A 261 -31.72 18.08 28.90
N GLU A 262 -32.56 18.89 29.58
CA GLU A 262 -32.50 20.35 29.47
C GLU A 262 -31.17 20.93 29.97
N ALA A 263 -30.58 20.31 31.00
CA ALA A 263 -29.29 20.72 31.53
C ALA A 263 -28.14 20.35 30.58
N LEU A 264 -28.22 19.19 29.91
CA LEU A 264 -27.27 18.77 28.90
C LEU A 264 -27.36 19.65 27.64
N ASP A 265 -28.57 19.98 27.20
CA ASP A 265 -28.80 20.85 26.04
C ASP A 265 -28.24 22.26 26.30
N GLY A 266 -28.46 22.83 27.49
CA GLY A 266 -27.86 24.11 27.86
C GLY A 266 -26.33 24.11 27.93
N LEU A 267 -25.69 22.97 28.21
CA LEU A 267 -24.22 22.82 28.14
C LEU A 267 -23.74 22.70 26.69
N ILE A 268 -24.49 21.99 25.83
CA ILE A 268 -24.19 21.84 24.41
C ILE A 268 -24.26 23.19 23.70
N GLU A 269 -25.33 23.95 23.90
CA GLU A 269 -25.55 25.27 23.27
C GLU A 269 -24.41 26.23 23.60
N ARG A 270 -24.08 26.39 24.89
CA ARG A 270 -22.97 27.25 25.33
C ARG A 270 -21.62 26.80 24.76
N SER A 271 -21.44 25.50 24.54
CA SER A 271 -20.20 24.97 23.96
C SER A 271 -20.07 25.37 22.50
N PHE A 272 -21.16 25.28 21.74
CA PHE A 272 -21.20 25.76 20.35
C PHE A 272 -21.05 27.28 20.27
N GLU A 273 -21.65 28.03 21.17
CA GLU A 273 -21.48 29.49 21.23
C GLU A 273 -20.01 29.87 21.44
N ILE A 274 -19.36 29.30 22.45
CA ILE A 274 -17.94 29.58 22.74
C ILE A 274 -17.04 29.16 21.58
N LEU A 275 -17.24 27.96 21.02
CA LEU A 275 -16.45 27.49 19.88
C LEU A 275 -16.67 28.33 18.61
N SER A 276 -17.89 28.82 18.39
CA SER A 276 -18.21 29.68 17.23
C SER A 276 -17.65 31.08 17.39
N GLN A 277 -17.66 31.62 18.62
CA GLN A 277 -17.10 32.94 18.93
C GLN A 277 -15.57 32.92 18.92
N SER A 278 -14.94 31.87 19.44
CA SER A 278 -13.48 31.72 19.39
C SER A 278 -12.96 31.48 17.97
N ALA A 279 -13.71 30.77 17.11
CA ALA A 279 -13.37 30.63 15.70
C ALA A 279 -13.40 31.96 14.92
N ARG A 280 -14.12 32.97 15.44
CA ARG A 280 -14.17 34.34 14.88
C ARG A 280 -13.19 35.28 15.57
N GLU A 281 -12.51 34.82 16.62
CA GLU A 281 -11.46 35.59 17.28
C GLU A 281 -10.30 35.75 16.29
N ILE A 282 -9.92 36.98 16.02
CA ILE A 282 -8.65 37.30 15.38
C ILE A 282 -7.67 37.47 16.54
N PRO A 283 -6.77 36.51 16.81
CA PRO A 283 -5.82 36.68 17.88
C PRO A 283 -4.75 37.64 17.36
N ASP A 284 -4.80 38.93 17.73
CA ASP A 284 -3.56 39.70 17.75
C ASP A 284 -3.63 41.08 18.46
N PRO A 285 -3.00 41.23 19.65
CA PRO A 285 -2.59 42.53 20.17
C PRO A 285 -1.70 43.29 19.16
N GLU A 286 -0.92 42.58 18.33
CA GLU A 286 -0.05 43.18 17.31
C GLU A 286 -0.83 43.70 16.10
N LYS A 287 -2.05 43.21 15.80
CA LYS A 287 -2.93 43.83 14.76
C LYS A 287 -3.53 45.13 15.23
N GLN A 288 -3.84 45.23 16.52
CA GLN A 288 -4.33 46.47 17.13
C GLN A 288 -3.17 47.48 17.22
N LEU A 289 -1.96 47.01 17.57
CA LEU A 289 -0.73 47.81 17.51
C LEU A 289 -0.38 48.23 16.06
N TRP A 290 -0.50 47.33 15.09
CA TRP A 290 -0.27 47.58 13.66
C TRP A 290 -1.24 48.63 13.10
N SER A 291 -2.53 48.52 13.43
CA SER A 291 -3.56 49.50 13.03
C SER A 291 -3.31 50.86 13.67
N ASN A 292 -2.85 50.90 14.93
CA ASN A 292 -2.46 52.14 15.61
C ASN A 292 -1.19 52.79 15.03
N ILE A 293 -0.24 51.99 14.54
CA ILE A 293 1.00 52.48 13.89
C ILE A 293 0.72 52.97 12.45
N HIS A 294 -0.22 52.34 11.74
CA HIS A 294 -0.44 52.57 10.31
C HIS A 294 -1.72 53.35 9.97
N GLY A 295 -2.50 53.76 10.98
CA GLY A 295 -3.60 54.72 10.85
C GLY A 295 -4.60 54.39 9.74
N ALA A 296 -5.49 53.43 9.99
CA ALA A 296 -6.72 53.22 9.22
C ALA A 296 -7.87 52.82 10.15
#